data_AF-A0A436BAM6-F1
#
_entry.id   AF-A0A436BAM6-F1
#
_cell.length_a   1.000
_cell.length_b   1.000
_cell.length_c   1.000
_cell.angle_alpha   90.00
_cell.angle_beta   90.00
_cell.angle_gamma   90.00
#
_symmetry.space_group_name_H-M   'P 1'
#
loop_
_entity.id
_entity.type
_entity.pdbx_description
1 polymer ?
#
loop_
_entity_poly.entity_id
_entity_poly.type
_entity_poly.pdbx_seq_one_letter_code
_entity_poly.pdbx_strand_id
1 'polypeptide(L)'
;MHRVIISGIGVEIPEPTITNEELVASFNAWVDAENARRLGTDEPPLAKSDSDFIVHASGVRTRHVIEREGILDPTRMSPRIPARPDDALSLEAEFGIASAKKALEHAGLQPSDIDLVICSASHHQRPYPAIAIEMQEALGTKGAGFDMGLG
;
A
#
# COMPACT_ATOMS: atom_id res chain seq x y z
N MET A 1 -32.91 -13.41 -16.17
CA MET A 1 -31.64 -12.66 -16.15
C MET A 1 -31.14 -12.62 -14.72
N HIS A 2 -29.89 -13.05 -14.48
CA HIS A 2 -29.26 -12.84 -13.19
C HIS A 2 -28.88 -11.37 -13.07
N ARG A 3 -29.37 -10.71 -12.02
CA ARG A 3 -29.13 -9.30 -11.76
C ARG A 3 -27.84 -9.18 -10.94
N VAL A 4 -26.83 -8.52 -11.49
CA VAL A 4 -25.53 -8.31 -10.84
C VAL A 4 -25.52 -6.90 -10.22
N ILE A 5 -25.04 -6.80 -8.98
CA ILE A 5 -24.95 -5.54 -8.24
C ILE A 5 -23.64 -5.49 -7.45
N ILE A 6 -23.19 -4.27 -7.14
CA ILE A 6 -22.22 -4.04 -6.05
C ILE A 6 -23.06 -3.81 -4.80
N SER A 7 -23.10 -4.79 -3.89
CA SER A 7 -23.95 -4.76 -2.70
C SER A 7 -23.26 -4.17 -1.47
N GLY A 8 -21.94 -4.05 -1.48
CA GLY A 8 -21.17 -3.52 -0.35
C GLY A 8 -19.78 -3.05 -0.77
N ILE A 9 -19.23 -2.15 0.03
CA ILE A 9 -17.88 -1.60 -0.10
C ILE A 9 -17.27 -1.47 1.29
N GLY A 10 -15.97 -1.65 1.39
CA GLY A 10 -15.21 -1.54 2.62
C GLY A 10 -13.78 -1.11 2.32
N VAL A 11 -13.24 -0.24 3.16
CA VAL A 11 -11.90 0.32 2.98
C VAL A 11 -11.17 0.30 4.33
N GLU A 12 -9.95 -0.21 4.31
CA GLU A 12 -8.97 -0.08 5.38
C GLU A 12 -7.86 0.87 4.93
N ILE A 13 -7.51 1.84 5.78
CA ILE A 13 -6.50 2.86 5.47
C ILE A 13 -5.52 2.88 6.64
N PRO A 14 -4.20 2.76 6.40
CA PRO A 14 -3.24 2.80 7.49
C PRO A 14 -3.27 4.16 8.19
N GLU A 15 -3.19 4.16 9.51
CA GLU A 15 -3.28 5.39 10.32
C GLU A 15 -2.16 6.41 10.04
N PRO A 16 -0.88 6.00 9.90
CA PRO A 16 0.19 6.97 9.70
C PRO A 16 0.03 7.77 8.41
N THR A 17 0.32 9.05 8.50
CA THR A 17 0.31 9.97 7.36
C THR A 17 1.64 10.70 7.24
N ILE A 18 1.95 11.14 6.03
CA ILE A 18 3.07 12.01 5.72
C ILE A 18 2.52 13.25 5.03
N THR A 19 2.96 14.45 5.42
CA THR A 19 2.62 15.70 4.69
C THR A 19 3.62 15.99 3.57
N ASN A 20 3.29 16.92 2.67
CA ASN A 20 4.23 17.33 1.61
C ASN A 20 5.51 17.92 2.22
N GLU A 21 5.37 18.73 3.26
CA GLU A 21 6.48 19.40 3.94
C GLU A 21 7.45 18.37 4.54
N GLU A 22 6.93 17.32 5.17
CA GLU A 22 7.75 16.25 5.76
C GLU A 22 8.48 15.44 4.68
N LEU A 23 7.77 15.08 3.61
CA LEU A 23 8.34 14.33 2.50
C LEU A 23 9.43 15.13 1.78
N VAL A 24 9.18 16.41 1.53
CA VAL A 24 10.12 17.35 0.89
C VAL A 24 11.32 17.60 1.79
N ALA A 25 11.12 17.77 3.10
CA ALA A 25 12.21 17.94 4.05
C ALA A 25 13.14 16.71 4.06
N SER A 26 12.58 15.50 4.11
CA SER A 26 13.35 14.25 4.03
C SER A 26 14.14 14.16 2.72
N PHE A 27 13.46 14.35 1.58
CA PHE A 27 14.09 14.30 0.26
C PHE A 27 15.20 15.35 0.10
N ASN A 28 14.96 16.60 0.53
CA ASN A 28 15.94 17.66 0.41
C ASN A 28 17.17 17.45 1.31
N ALA A 29 16.99 16.85 2.49
CA ALA A 29 18.11 16.45 3.34
C ALA A 29 18.97 15.36 2.67
N TRP A 30 18.34 14.39 2.00
CA TRP A 30 19.04 13.39 1.21
C TRP A 30 19.78 14.04 0.01
N VAL A 31 19.13 14.94 -0.73
CA VAL A 31 19.73 15.69 -1.85
C VAL A 31 20.97 16.48 -1.40
N ASP A 32 20.93 17.12 -0.23
CA ASP A 32 22.07 17.87 0.30
C ASP A 32 23.27 16.95 0.58
N ALA A 33 23.03 15.81 1.23
CA ALA A 33 24.08 14.83 1.52
C ALA A 33 24.67 14.23 0.24
N GLU A 34 23.83 13.92 -0.74
CA GLU A 34 24.23 13.33 -2.01
C GLU A 34 24.97 14.35 -2.90
N ASN A 35 24.54 15.61 -2.94
CA ASN A 35 25.26 16.67 -3.64
C ASN A 35 26.64 16.92 -3.04
N ALA A 36 26.78 16.84 -1.71
CA ALA A 36 28.08 16.90 -1.06
C ALA A 36 29.00 15.73 -1.50
N ARG A 37 28.46 14.53 -1.70
CA ARG A 37 29.18 13.37 -2.25
C ARG A 37 29.59 13.55 -3.72
N ARG A 38 28.78 14.24 -4.51
CA ARG A 38 29.02 14.51 -5.93
C ARG A 38 30.07 15.61 -6.15
N LEU A 39 30.40 16.42 -5.14
CA LEU A 39 31.43 17.45 -5.25
C LEU A 39 32.76 16.82 -5.69
N GLY A 40 33.28 17.28 -6.83
CA GLY A 40 34.52 16.77 -7.43
C GLY A 40 34.34 15.60 -8.39
N THR A 41 33.09 15.20 -8.67
CA THR A 41 32.74 14.29 -9.78
C THR A 41 32.23 15.10 -10.98
N ASP A 42 32.13 14.48 -12.16
CA ASP A 42 31.51 15.08 -13.35
C ASP A 42 29.97 14.99 -13.33
N GLU A 43 29.37 14.49 -12.24
CA GLU A 43 27.93 14.36 -12.13
C GLU A 43 27.27 15.70 -11.77
N PRO A 44 26.16 16.08 -12.44
CA PRO A 44 25.46 17.30 -12.10
C PRO A 44 24.81 17.23 -10.70
N PRO A 45 24.62 18.37 -10.03
CA PRO A 45 23.91 18.41 -8.75
C PRO A 45 22.44 18.03 -8.95
N LEU A 46 21.91 17.28 -8.00
CA LEU A 46 20.51 16.92 -7.91
C LEU A 46 19.69 18.14 -7.48
N ALA A 47 18.51 18.28 -8.10
CA ALA A 47 17.55 19.32 -7.75
C ALA A 47 16.76 18.94 -6.47
N LYS A 48 16.47 19.96 -5.66
CA LYS A 48 15.55 19.85 -4.53
C LYS A 48 14.09 19.85 -5.01
N SER A 49 13.21 19.35 -4.15
CA SER A 49 11.76 19.43 -4.32
C SER A 49 11.15 20.52 -3.45
N ASP A 50 9.88 20.80 -3.69
CA ASP A 50 9.09 21.83 -3.01
C ASP A 50 7.63 21.38 -2.84
N SER A 51 7.00 21.77 -1.74
CA SER A 51 5.62 21.36 -1.42
C SER A 51 4.59 22.00 -2.35
N ASP A 52 4.77 23.26 -2.73
CA ASP A 52 3.86 23.97 -3.65
C ASP A 52 3.93 23.34 -5.04
N PHE A 53 5.11 22.90 -5.47
CA PHE A 53 5.25 22.12 -6.70
C PHE A 53 4.41 20.84 -6.68
N ILE A 54 4.45 20.06 -5.59
CA ILE A 54 3.66 18.81 -5.47
C ILE A 54 2.16 19.12 -5.57
N VAL A 55 1.68 20.15 -4.86
CA VAL A 55 0.27 20.56 -4.90
C VAL A 55 -0.12 21.03 -6.30
N HIS A 56 0.73 21.85 -6.95
CA HIS A 56 0.46 22.35 -8.29
C HIS A 56 0.39 21.21 -9.33
N ALA A 57 1.30 20.24 -9.26
CA ALA A 57 1.40 19.16 -10.23
C ALA A 57 0.33 18.07 -10.06
N SER A 58 -0.16 17.83 -8.83
CA SER A 58 -0.99 16.66 -8.53
C SER A 58 -2.24 16.92 -7.66
N GLY A 59 -2.30 18.07 -6.97
CA GLY A 59 -3.30 18.35 -5.95
C GLY A 59 -3.08 17.62 -4.61
N VAL A 60 -2.11 16.71 -4.51
CA VAL A 60 -1.83 15.92 -3.30
C VAL A 60 -1.23 16.80 -2.21
N ARG A 61 -1.72 16.62 -0.97
CA ARG A 61 -1.26 17.33 0.23
C ARG A 61 -0.70 16.39 1.30
N THR A 62 -1.39 15.27 1.50
CA THR A 62 -1.04 14.23 2.46
C THR A 62 -1.21 12.86 1.82
N ARG A 63 -0.54 11.85 2.39
CA ARG A 63 -0.75 10.45 2.02
C ARG A 63 -0.66 9.56 3.24
N HIS A 64 -1.45 8.49 3.24
CA HIS A 64 -1.36 7.43 4.22
C HIS A 64 -0.23 6.46 3.85
N VAL A 65 0.49 5.96 4.85
CA VAL A 65 1.61 5.03 4.68
C VAL A 65 1.56 3.95 5.75
N ILE A 66 2.07 2.76 5.44
CA ILE A 66 2.16 1.66 6.41
C ILE A 66 3.12 2.00 7.56
N GLU A 67 4.30 2.51 7.22
CA GLU A 67 5.35 2.83 8.18
C GLU A 67 6.02 4.14 7.76
N ARG A 68 6.00 5.13 8.66
CA ARG A 68 6.34 6.52 8.36
C ARG A 68 7.82 6.81 8.56
N GLU A 69 8.40 6.34 9.66
CA GLU A 69 9.72 6.75 10.11
C GLU A 69 10.83 6.22 9.18
N GLY A 70 10.64 5.08 8.52
CA GLY A 70 11.57 4.58 7.51
C GLY A 70 11.55 5.39 6.22
N ILE A 71 10.37 5.86 5.83
CA ILE A 71 10.18 6.70 4.64
C ILE A 71 10.81 8.08 4.85
N LEU A 72 10.65 8.66 6.05
CA LEU A 72 11.15 10.00 6.37
C LEU A 72 12.62 10.05 6.80
N ASP A 73 13.27 8.90 7.01
CA ASP A 73 14.71 8.84 7.29
C ASP A 73 15.53 9.04 6.00
N PRO A 74 16.28 10.16 5.85
CA PRO A 74 17.03 10.46 4.63
C PRO A 74 18.15 9.46 4.32
N THR A 75 18.56 8.64 5.30
CA THR A 75 19.57 7.59 5.10
C THR A 75 18.97 6.26 4.64
N ARG A 76 17.64 6.15 4.62
CA ARG A 76 16.89 4.93 4.29
C ARG A 76 15.87 5.10 3.15
N MET A 77 15.07 6.17 3.20
CA MET A 77 14.07 6.54 2.17
C MET A 77 13.11 5.40 1.78
N SER A 78 12.76 4.50 2.72
CA SER A 78 11.92 3.32 2.49
C SER A 78 11.32 2.77 3.80
N PRO A 79 10.12 2.18 3.82
CA PRO A 79 9.49 1.75 5.07
C PRO A 79 10.26 0.61 5.75
N ARG A 80 10.17 0.52 7.08
CA ARG A 80 10.71 -0.56 7.93
C ARG A 80 9.64 -1.60 8.21
N ILE A 81 9.32 -2.42 7.21
CA ILE A 81 8.35 -3.51 7.38
C ILE A 81 9.10 -4.77 7.80
N PRO A 82 8.84 -5.33 9.00
CA PRO A 82 9.47 -6.57 9.43
C PRO A 82 8.97 -7.76 8.61
N ALA A 83 9.85 -8.73 8.38
CA ALA A 83 9.44 -10.02 7.84
C ALA A 83 8.47 -10.71 8.81
N ARG A 84 7.50 -11.44 8.25
CA ARG A 84 6.55 -12.28 8.99
C ARG A 84 6.88 -13.75 8.72
N PRO A 85 6.66 -14.66 9.69
CA PRO A 85 6.77 -16.09 9.43
C PRO A 85 5.64 -16.55 8.49
N ASP A 86 5.83 -17.69 7.83
CA ASP A 86 4.90 -18.20 6.80
C ASP A 86 3.49 -18.55 7.32
N ASP A 87 3.35 -18.80 8.62
CA ASP A 87 2.08 -19.08 9.29
C ASP A 87 1.35 -17.83 9.77
N ALA A 88 2.00 -16.67 9.73
CA ALA A 88 1.38 -15.39 10.01
C ALA A 88 0.76 -14.81 8.74
N LEU A 89 -0.36 -14.11 8.94
CA LEU A 89 -1.02 -13.38 7.87
C LEU A 89 -0.06 -12.35 7.27
N SER A 90 0.02 -12.29 5.94
CA SER A 90 0.77 -11.31 5.18
C SER A 90 0.16 -9.91 5.34
N LEU A 91 0.97 -8.88 5.11
CA LEU A 91 0.53 -7.50 5.29
C LEU A 91 -0.57 -7.12 4.30
N GLU A 92 -0.43 -7.56 3.05
CA GLU A 92 -1.43 -7.32 2.02
C GLU A 92 -2.75 -8.04 2.34
N ALA A 93 -2.68 -9.31 2.76
CA ALA A 93 -3.87 -10.06 3.16
C ALA A 93 -4.54 -9.45 4.40
N GLU A 94 -3.78 -8.94 5.37
CA GLU A 94 -4.31 -8.24 6.55
C GLU A 94 -5.18 -7.04 6.18
N PHE A 95 -4.68 -6.14 5.33
CA PHE A 95 -5.45 -4.98 4.85
C PHE A 95 -6.62 -5.38 3.96
N GLY A 96 -6.43 -6.37 3.10
CA GLY A 96 -7.48 -6.92 2.25
C GLY A 96 -8.64 -7.51 3.07
N ILE A 97 -8.34 -8.29 4.10
CA ILE A 97 -9.34 -8.91 4.99
C ILE A 97 -10.07 -7.85 5.81
N ALA A 98 -9.36 -6.85 6.34
CA ALA A 98 -10.00 -5.75 7.07
C ALA A 98 -11.00 -4.99 6.19
N SER A 99 -10.62 -4.69 4.94
CA SER A 99 -11.51 -4.08 3.95
C SER A 99 -12.68 -4.99 3.58
N ALA A 100 -12.43 -6.28 3.36
CA ALA A 100 -13.45 -7.26 3.00
C ALA A 100 -14.49 -7.45 4.12
N LYS A 101 -14.08 -7.49 5.39
CA LYS A 101 -15.01 -7.57 6.53
C LYS A 101 -15.99 -6.41 6.56
N LYS A 102 -15.52 -5.18 6.34
CA LYS A 102 -16.37 -3.98 6.24
C LYS A 102 -17.31 -4.05 5.04
N ALA A 103 -16.84 -4.58 3.90
CA ALA A 103 -17.67 -4.75 2.71
C ALA A 103 -18.78 -5.79 2.92
N LEU A 104 -18.46 -6.92 3.57
CA LEU A 104 -19.42 -7.97 3.92
C LEU A 104 -20.47 -7.45 4.90
N GLU A 105 -20.06 -6.71 5.93
CA GLU A 105 -20.97 -6.05 6.87
C GLU A 105 -21.92 -5.09 6.16
N HIS A 106 -21.39 -4.21 5.28
CA HIS A 106 -22.20 -3.29 4.48
C HIS A 106 -23.18 -4.04 3.57
N ALA A 107 -22.78 -5.17 3.00
CA ALA A 107 -23.65 -6.01 2.18
C ALA A 107 -24.64 -6.87 2.98
N GLY A 108 -24.49 -6.99 4.30
CA GLY A 108 -25.27 -7.90 5.14
C GLY A 108 -25.00 -9.39 4.85
N LEU A 109 -23.79 -9.73 4.43
CA LEU A 109 -23.38 -11.09 4.05
C LEU A 109 -22.38 -11.68 5.06
N GLN A 110 -22.31 -13.01 5.09
CA GLN A 110 -21.28 -13.74 5.83
C GLN A 110 -20.17 -14.21 4.87
N PRO A 111 -18.94 -14.43 5.35
CA PRO A 111 -17.87 -14.98 4.52
C PRO A 111 -18.26 -16.29 3.82
N SER A 112 -19.09 -17.12 4.46
CA SER A 112 -19.57 -18.38 3.89
C SER A 112 -20.48 -18.24 2.67
N ASP A 113 -20.97 -17.02 2.39
CA ASP A 113 -21.81 -16.69 1.23
C ASP A 113 -20.95 -16.31 0.00
N ILE A 114 -19.62 -16.30 0.14
CA ILE A 114 -18.67 -15.90 -0.91
C ILE A 114 -18.02 -17.14 -1.52
N ASP A 115 -18.23 -17.30 -2.83
CA ASP A 115 -17.69 -18.41 -3.64
C ASP A 115 -16.41 -18.06 -4.41
N LEU A 116 -16.05 -16.77 -4.48
CA LEU A 116 -14.91 -16.29 -5.24
C LEU A 116 -14.26 -15.06 -4.58
N VAL A 117 -12.96 -15.16 -4.32
CA VAL A 117 -12.11 -14.05 -3.85
C VAL A 117 -11.14 -13.65 -4.96
N ILE A 118 -11.13 -12.36 -5.33
CA ILE A 118 -10.20 -11.83 -6.32
C ILE A 118 -9.34 -10.76 -5.63
N CYS A 119 -8.03 -11.00 -5.55
CA CYS A 119 -7.08 -9.98 -5.09
C CYS A 119 -6.56 -9.20 -6.30
N SER A 120 -7.15 -8.04 -6.56
CA SER A 120 -6.81 -7.18 -7.69
C SER A 120 -6.02 -5.96 -7.24
N ALA A 121 -4.72 -5.93 -7.54
CA ALA A 121 -3.80 -4.86 -7.15
C ALA A 121 -2.72 -4.65 -8.22
N SER A 122 -1.98 -3.53 -8.15
CA SER A 122 -0.86 -3.30 -9.07
C SER A 122 0.38 -4.11 -8.75
N HIS A 123 0.55 -4.50 -7.49
CA HIS A 123 1.62 -5.37 -7.04
C HIS A 123 1.09 -6.29 -5.93
N HIS A 124 1.35 -7.59 -6.09
CA HIS A 124 1.13 -8.58 -5.04
C HIS A 124 2.41 -8.79 -4.24
N GLN A 125 2.28 -9.00 -2.94
CA GLN A 125 3.38 -9.14 -1.98
C GLN A 125 4.24 -10.39 -2.27
N ARG A 126 3.67 -11.42 -2.89
CA ARG A 126 4.38 -12.63 -3.32
C ARG A 126 3.67 -13.27 -4.52
N PRO A 127 4.37 -14.09 -5.33
CA PRO A 127 3.78 -14.77 -6.49
C PRO A 127 2.94 -16.01 -6.12
N TYR A 128 3.33 -16.73 -5.06
CA TYR A 128 2.63 -17.93 -4.59
C TYR A 128 2.95 -18.22 -3.10
N PRO A 129 2.04 -18.88 -2.36
CA PRO A 129 0.63 -19.07 -2.71
C PRO A 129 -0.08 -17.71 -2.90
N ALA A 130 -1.12 -17.66 -3.73
CA ALA A 130 -1.81 -16.41 -4.06
C ALA A 130 -2.30 -15.69 -2.80
N ILE A 131 -2.26 -14.36 -2.80
CA ILE A 131 -2.78 -13.52 -1.70
C ILE A 131 -4.28 -13.76 -1.54
N ALA A 132 -5.01 -13.90 -2.64
CA ALA A 132 -6.43 -14.22 -2.62
C ALA A 132 -6.74 -15.54 -1.91
N ILE A 133 -5.89 -16.57 -2.04
CA ILE A 133 -6.08 -17.88 -1.36
C ILE A 133 -5.83 -17.74 0.14
N GLU A 134 -4.80 -16.99 0.53
CA GLU A 134 -4.55 -16.68 1.94
C GLU A 134 -5.74 -15.93 2.57
N MET A 135 -6.27 -14.93 1.86
CA MET A 135 -7.46 -14.20 2.30
C MET A 135 -8.70 -15.11 2.37
N GLN A 136 -8.87 -16.01 1.40
CA GLN A 136 -9.98 -16.96 1.34
C GLN A 136 -10.03 -17.85 2.58
N GLU A 137 -8.89 -18.46 2.93
CA GLU A 137 -8.69 -19.31 4.10
C GLU A 137 -8.95 -18.53 5.40
N ALA A 138 -8.30 -17.37 5.55
CA ALA A 138 -8.38 -16.58 6.77
C ALA A 138 -9.76 -15.96 7.03
N LEU A 139 -10.56 -15.69 5.98
CA LEU A 139 -11.95 -15.25 6.11
C LEU A 139 -12.94 -16.41 6.33
N GLY A 140 -12.57 -17.66 6.01
CA GLY A 140 -13.48 -18.80 6.02
C GLY A 140 -14.49 -18.79 4.86
N THR A 141 -14.10 -18.21 3.73
CA THR A 141 -14.91 -18.24 2.49
C THR A 141 -14.77 -19.59 1.78
N LYS A 142 -15.46 -19.79 0.65
CA LYS A 142 -15.47 -21.07 -0.09
C LYS A 142 -15.11 -20.84 -1.57
N GLY A 143 -14.99 -21.93 -2.32
CA GLY A 143 -14.80 -21.90 -3.77
C GLY A 143 -13.36 -21.59 -4.17
N ALA A 144 -13.13 -20.51 -4.94
CA ALA A 144 -11.83 -20.21 -5.52
C ALA A 144 -11.27 -18.84 -5.09
N GLY A 145 -9.94 -18.71 -5.14
CA GLY A 145 -9.22 -17.45 -4.98
C GLY A 145 -8.16 -17.28 -6.06
N PHE A 146 -8.03 -16.10 -6.66
CA PHE A 146 -6.91 -15.80 -7.56
C PHE A 146 -6.47 -14.33 -7.51
N ASP A 147 -5.19 -14.13 -7.82
CA ASP A 147 -4.54 -12.82 -7.90
C ASP A 147 -4.62 -12.29 -9.35
N MET A 148 -4.90 -11.00 -9.50
CA MET A 148 -4.95 -10.32 -10.79
C MET A 148 -4.15 -9.03 -10.73
N GLY A 149 -3.01 -9.00 -11.41
CA GLY A 149 -2.18 -7.81 -11.54
C GLY A 149 -2.81 -6.80 -12.50
N LEU A 150 -2.98 -5.55 -12.07
CA LEU A 150 -3.43 -4.44 -12.91
C LEU A 150 -2.47 -3.26 -12.78
N GLY A 151 -1.74 -2.95 -13.87
CA GLY A 151 -0.70 -1.91 -13.91
C GLY A 151 -1.21 -0.51 -13.63
#